data_AF-A0A819Z853-F1
#
_entry.id   AF-A0A819Z853-F1
#
_cell.length_a   1.000
_cell.length_b   1.000
_cell.length_c   1.000
_cell.angle_alpha   90.00
_cell.angle_beta   90.00
_cell.angle_gamma   90.00
#
_symmetry.space_group_name_H-M   'P 1'
#
loop_
_entity.id
_entity.type
_entity.pdbx_description
1 polymer ?
#
loop_
_entity_poly.entity_id
_entity_poly.type
_entity_poly.pdbx_seq_one_letter_code
_entity_poly.pdbx_strand_id
1 'polypeptide(L)'
;MISISFNGIDPLFMYTQLLKETFLEINDDDTKSIKEFVDYCRLQGDITENHIDKIEKDYRLHTPIWWYTGPYFIYSMVNRGLRLMDVDIILKMGFFIRHLHQHIENLHREQQSTDTTSGTPFQVFRGQSLSIENFEKMKQTKGGLMSFNNFLSTSRDRNFSLEIFARPAALIDSSSVGILFVMVIDPMLCETSSTPFADVQQESFFEDQEQEILFSTHTIFRIDQIEHIHDDHTNRLWQVDLTLT
;
A
#
# COMPACT_ATOMS: atom_id res chain seq x y z
N MET A 1 9.60 -2.14 7.44
CA MET A 1 10.47 -2.95 6.56
C MET A 1 9.61 -3.59 5.48
N ILE A 2 9.62 -3.05 4.26
CA ILE A 2 8.82 -3.53 3.10
C ILE A 2 9.39 -4.84 2.56
N SER A 3 8.51 -5.73 2.10
CA SER A 3 8.91 -6.86 1.24
C SER A 3 9.14 -6.29 -0.15
N ILE A 4 10.41 -6.02 -0.46
CA ILE A 4 10.80 -5.52 -1.78
C ILE A 4 11.60 -6.62 -2.46
N SER A 5 11.07 -7.10 -3.58
CA SER A 5 11.80 -7.99 -4.47
C SER A 5 12.66 -7.16 -5.42
N PHE A 6 13.90 -7.58 -5.62
CA PHE A 6 14.85 -6.95 -6.52
C PHE A 6 15.55 -8.03 -7.36
N ASN A 7 15.55 -7.86 -8.69
CA ASN A 7 16.04 -8.79 -9.73
C ASN A 7 15.21 -10.07 -9.93
N GLY A 8 14.32 -10.03 -10.93
CA GLY A 8 13.36 -11.09 -11.19
C GLY A 8 12.21 -11.04 -10.18
N ILE A 9 11.01 -11.42 -10.60
CA ILE A 9 9.87 -11.51 -9.68
C ILE A 9 10.23 -12.57 -8.62
N ASP A 10 10.37 -12.16 -7.36
CA ASP A 10 10.56 -13.08 -6.23
C ASP A 10 9.52 -14.19 -6.34
N PRO A 11 9.90 -15.49 -6.30
CA PRO A 11 8.92 -16.58 -6.33
C PRO A 11 7.77 -16.38 -5.33
N LEU A 12 8.03 -15.72 -4.20
CA LEU A 12 7.03 -15.35 -3.22
C LEU A 12 5.92 -14.45 -3.78
N PHE A 13 6.24 -13.54 -4.70
CA PHE A 13 5.27 -12.70 -5.40
C PHE A 13 4.24 -13.55 -6.18
N MET A 14 4.69 -14.64 -6.83
CA MET A 14 3.78 -15.53 -7.55
C MET A 14 2.83 -16.25 -6.58
N TYR A 15 3.33 -16.68 -5.42
CA TYR A 15 2.51 -17.32 -4.39
C TYR A 15 1.52 -16.35 -3.74
N THR A 16 1.94 -15.10 -3.48
CA THR A 16 1.03 -14.07 -2.93
C THR A 16 -0.03 -13.66 -3.94
N GLN A 17 0.33 -13.60 -5.22
CA GLN A 17 -0.64 -13.32 -6.28
C GLN A 17 -1.68 -14.44 -6.35
N LEU A 18 -1.26 -15.71 -6.36
CA LEU A 18 -2.21 -16.84 -6.36
C LEU A 18 -3.11 -16.83 -5.12
N LEU A 19 -2.57 -16.49 -3.96
CA LEU A 19 -3.34 -16.37 -2.72
C LEU A 19 -4.36 -15.23 -2.81
N LYS A 20 -3.99 -14.08 -3.38
CA LYS A 20 -4.91 -12.98 -3.68
C LYS A 20 -6.05 -13.46 -4.59
N GLU A 21 -5.74 -14.07 -5.74
CA GLU A 21 -6.78 -14.57 -6.66
C GLU A 21 -7.72 -15.56 -5.97
N THR A 22 -7.17 -16.46 -5.14
CA THR A 22 -7.97 -17.39 -4.34
C THR A 22 -8.95 -16.64 -3.44
N PHE A 23 -8.53 -15.61 -2.71
CA PHE A 23 -9.44 -14.83 -1.87
C PHE A 23 -10.52 -14.11 -2.66
N LEU A 24 -10.21 -13.64 -3.87
CA LEU A 24 -11.19 -12.96 -4.73
C LEU A 24 -12.29 -13.91 -5.21
N GLU A 25 -11.98 -15.20 -5.37
CA GLU A 25 -12.94 -16.23 -5.76
C GLU A 25 -13.74 -16.81 -4.58
N ILE A 26 -13.27 -16.62 -3.34
CA ILE A 26 -13.97 -17.10 -2.16
C ILE A 26 -15.33 -16.38 -2.04
N ASN A 27 -16.39 -17.18 -2.02
CA ASN A 27 -17.75 -16.74 -1.74
C ASN A 27 -18.15 -17.21 -0.33
N ASP A 28 -17.64 -16.49 0.67
CA ASP A 28 -17.83 -16.81 2.09
C ASP A 28 -18.89 -15.92 2.76
N ASP A 29 -19.43 -16.41 3.87
CA ASP A 29 -20.23 -15.60 4.79
C ASP A 29 -19.33 -14.59 5.51
N ASP A 30 -19.30 -13.37 5.00
CA ASP A 30 -18.56 -12.26 5.59
C ASP A 30 -18.87 -12.06 7.09
N THR A 31 -20.11 -12.30 7.55
CA THR A 31 -20.47 -12.12 8.97
C THR A 31 -19.66 -13.09 9.82
N LYS A 32 -19.54 -14.32 9.36
CA LYS A 32 -18.70 -15.34 9.99
C LYS A 32 -17.21 -14.95 9.92
N SER A 33 -16.72 -14.51 8.76
CA SER A 33 -15.31 -14.10 8.59
C SER A 33 -14.93 -12.92 9.50
N ILE A 34 -15.79 -11.90 9.60
CA ILE A 34 -15.60 -10.75 10.51
C ILE A 34 -15.56 -11.23 11.96
N LYS A 35 -16.47 -12.12 12.37
CA LYS A 35 -16.48 -12.67 13.72
C LYS A 35 -15.19 -13.44 14.03
N GLU A 36 -14.75 -14.30 13.11
CA GLU A 36 -13.50 -15.04 13.29
C GLU A 36 -12.28 -14.13 13.37
N PHE A 37 -12.28 -13.02 12.63
CA PHE A 37 -11.24 -12.00 12.70
C PHE A 37 -11.24 -11.25 14.04
N VAL A 38 -12.42 -10.87 14.53
CA VAL A 38 -12.60 -10.24 15.85
C VAL A 38 -12.12 -11.18 16.96
N ASP A 39 -12.51 -12.45 16.93
CA ASP A 39 -12.06 -13.46 17.90
C ASP A 39 -10.54 -13.64 17.84
N TYR A 40 -9.95 -13.66 16.64
CA TYR A 40 -8.50 -13.68 16.46
C TYR A 40 -7.81 -12.46 17.10
N CYS A 41 -8.35 -11.25 16.89
CA CYS A 41 -7.79 -10.03 17.46
C CYS A 41 -7.81 -10.03 18.99
N ARG A 42 -8.89 -10.53 19.60
CA ARG A 42 -9.00 -10.68 21.07
C ARG A 42 -7.93 -11.61 21.64
N LEU A 43 -7.52 -12.63 20.89
CA LEU A 43 -6.50 -13.58 21.30
C LEU A 43 -5.07 -13.02 21.22
N GLN A 44 -4.79 -12.02 20.37
CA GLN A 44 -3.45 -11.43 20.26
C GLN A 44 -3.07 -10.59 21.49
N GLY A 45 -4.04 -9.93 22.13
CA GLY A 45 -3.85 -9.19 23.38
C GLY A 45 -3.08 -7.86 23.26
N ASP A 46 -2.57 -7.51 22.09
CA ASP A 46 -1.87 -6.25 21.81
C ASP A 46 -2.77 -5.16 21.18
N ILE A 47 -3.99 -5.52 20.80
CA ILE A 47 -5.00 -4.59 20.25
C ILE A 47 -5.96 -4.18 21.36
N THR A 48 -6.22 -2.87 21.47
CA THR A 48 -7.17 -2.34 22.45
C THR A 48 -8.58 -2.85 22.18
N GLU A 49 -9.28 -3.35 23.20
CA GLU A 49 -10.64 -3.89 23.08
C GLU A 49 -11.60 -2.92 22.40
N ASN A 50 -11.50 -1.61 22.69
CA ASN A 50 -12.33 -0.58 22.06
C ASN A 50 -12.20 -0.55 20.53
N HIS A 51 -11.02 -0.82 19.97
CA HIS A 51 -10.82 -0.88 18.52
C HIS A 51 -11.41 -2.16 17.92
N ILE A 52 -11.32 -3.28 18.64
CA ILE A 52 -11.90 -4.57 18.23
C ILE A 52 -13.44 -4.45 18.20
N ASP A 53 -14.02 -3.94 19.29
CA ASP A 53 -15.45 -3.69 19.44
C ASP A 53 -16.00 -2.79 18.34
N LYS A 54 -15.21 -1.80 17.89
CA LYS A 54 -15.61 -0.90 16.82
C LYS A 54 -15.76 -1.65 15.49
N ILE A 55 -14.86 -2.57 15.16
CA ILE A 55 -14.97 -3.38 13.94
C ILE A 55 -16.18 -4.31 14.03
N GLU A 56 -16.37 -4.98 15.17
CA GLU A 56 -17.49 -5.91 15.35
C GLU A 56 -18.86 -5.23 15.15
N LYS A 57 -19.00 -3.98 15.61
CA LYS A 57 -20.26 -3.22 15.55
C LYS A 57 -20.42 -2.42 14.26
N ASP A 58 -19.34 -1.77 13.82
CA ASP A 58 -19.43 -0.69 12.82
C ASP A 58 -18.84 -1.07 11.46
N TYR A 59 -18.28 -2.28 11.27
CA TYR A 59 -17.55 -2.61 10.04
C TYR A 59 -18.34 -2.26 8.76
N ARG A 60 -19.64 -2.59 8.74
CA ARG A 60 -20.54 -2.34 7.60
C ARG A 60 -21.05 -0.90 7.48
N LEU A 61 -20.80 -0.05 8.46
CA LEU A 61 -21.22 1.35 8.45
C LEU A 61 -20.25 2.25 7.67
N HIS A 62 -19.07 1.73 7.34
CA HIS A 62 -18.01 2.45 6.62
C HIS A 62 -17.49 1.62 5.45
N THR A 63 -16.88 2.29 4.47
CA THR A 63 -16.26 1.59 3.33
C THR A 63 -14.95 0.92 3.76
N PRO A 64 -14.46 -0.10 3.03
CA PRO A 64 -13.17 -0.71 3.32
C PRO A 64 -12.01 0.29 3.29
N ILE A 65 -12.08 1.32 2.43
CA ILE A 65 -11.08 2.38 2.33
C ILE A 65 -11.05 3.24 3.59
N TRP A 66 -12.21 3.59 4.16
CA TRP A 66 -12.29 4.30 5.44
C TRP A 66 -11.60 3.52 6.56
N TRP A 67 -11.82 2.21 6.63
CA TRP A 67 -11.14 1.33 7.61
C TRP A 67 -9.64 1.21 7.35
N TYR A 68 -9.22 1.18 6.09
CA TYR A 68 -7.83 1.07 5.70
C TYR A 68 -7.04 2.36 5.99
N THR A 69 -7.66 3.53 5.84
CA THR A 69 -7.00 4.83 6.01
C THR A 69 -7.11 5.36 7.44
N GLY A 70 -8.11 4.94 8.21
CA GLY A 70 -8.31 5.40 9.57
C GLY A 70 -7.17 5.02 10.53
N PRO A 71 -7.03 5.73 11.67
CA PRO A 71 -5.98 5.54 12.68
C PRO A 71 -6.21 4.29 13.56
N TYR A 72 -6.67 3.20 12.95
CA TYR A 72 -6.95 1.92 13.59
C TYR A 72 -5.89 0.89 13.23
N PHE A 73 -5.98 -0.30 13.82
CA PHE A 73 -5.00 -1.37 13.59
C PHE A 73 -5.16 -2.09 12.24
N ILE A 74 -6.25 -1.84 11.50
CA ILE A 74 -6.54 -2.52 10.23
C ILE A 74 -5.42 -2.30 9.21
N TYR A 75 -5.03 -1.03 8.98
CA TYR A 75 -3.92 -0.67 8.08
C TYR A 75 -2.63 -1.42 8.43
N SER A 76 -2.23 -1.34 9.70
CA SER A 76 -0.95 -1.88 10.15
C SER A 76 -0.94 -3.40 10.14
N MET A 77 -2.07 -4.03 10.50
CA MET A 77 -2.21 -5.49 10.51
C MET A 77 -2.21 -6.07 9.10
N VAL A 78 -3.05 -5.56 8.18
CA VAL A 78 -3.12 -6.12 6.81
C VAL A 78 -1.79 -5.96 6.08
N ASN A 79 -1.17 -4.78 6.19
CA ASN A 79 0.13 -4.52 5.56
C ASN A 79 1.28 -5.23 6.26
N ARG A 80 1.14 -5.65 7.52
CA ARG A 80 2.10 -6.55 8.16
C ARG A 80 1.92 -7.98 7.66
N GLY A 81 0.68 -8.46 7.59
CA GLY A 81 0.36 -9.80 7.13
C GLY A 81 0.89 -10.07 5.73
N LEU A 82 0.52 -9.23 4.77
CA LEU A 82 0.96 -9.32 3.38
C LEU A 82 2.49 -9.22 3.22
N ARG A 83 3.15 -8.46 4.08
CA ARG A 83 4.59 -8.18 4.00
C ARG A 83 5.47 -9.25 4.61
N LEU A 84 5.00 -9.85 5.71
CA LEU A 84 5.71 -10.91 6.41
C LEU A 84 5.23 -12.30 5.99
N MET A 85 4.24 -12.38 5.11
CA MET A 85 3.58 -13.65 4.75
C MET A 85 3.00 -14.36 5.96
N ASP A 86 2.43 -13.58 6.88
CA ASP A 86 1.79 -14.12 8.06
C ASP A 86 0.46 -14.75 7.65
N VAL A 87 0.48 -16.07 7.47
CA VAL A 87 -0.66 -16.84 6.94
C VAL A 87 -1.89 -16.70 7.84
N ASP A 88 -1.70 -16.62 9.16
CA ASP A 88 -2.82 -16.48 10.10
C ASP A 88 -3.50 -15.12 9.91
N ILE A 89 -2.72 -14.03 9.85
CA ILE A 89 -3.27 -12.69 9.56
C ILE A 89 -3.94 -12.67 8.19
N ILE A 90 -3.26 -13.19 7.16
CA ILE A 90 -3.75 -13.13 5.79
C ILE A 90 -5.08 -13.90 5.64
N LEU A 91 -5.19 -15.10 6.22
CA LEU A 91 -6.44 -15.88 6.21
C LEU A 91 -7.55 -15.17 6.98
N LYS A 92 -7.27 -14.64 8.17
CA LYS A 92 -8.29 -13.94 8.98
C LYS A 92 -8.71 -12.60 8.38
N MET A 93 -7.84 -11.93 7.64
CA MET A 93 -8.14 -10.69 6.93
C MET A 93 -8.54 -10.90 5.46
N GLY A 94 -8.69 -12.14 4.99
CA GLY A 94 -9.00 -12.45 3.59
C GLY A 94 -10.25 -11.74 3.09
N PHE A 95 -11.31 -11.68 3.93
CA PHE A 95 -12.52 -10.92 3.62
C PHE A 95 -12.24 -9.42 3.41
N PHE A 96 -11.39 -8.82 4.25
CA PHE A 96 -11.04 -7.41 4.17
C PHE A 96 -10.17 -7.11 2.94
N ILE A 97 -9.19 -7.97 2.65
CA ILE A 97 -8.36 -7.86 1.43
C ILE A 97 -9.24 -7.90 0.19
N ARG A 98 -10.21 -8.84 0.12
CA ARG A 98 -11.20 -8.94 -0.95
C ARG A 98 -12.02 -7.65 -1.06
N HIS A 99 -12.62 -7.20 0.04
CA HIS A 99 -13.49 -6.02 0.04
C HIS A 99 -12.72 -4.77 -0.39
N LEU A 100 -11.52 -4.56 0.13
CA LEU A 100 -10.70 -3.41 -0.22
C LEU A 100 -10.26 -3.44 -1.68
N HIS A 101 -9.84 -4.60 -2.19
CA HIS A 101 -9.50 -4.76 -3.61
C HIS A 101 -10.69 -4.46 -4.53
N GLN A 102 -11.84 -5.09 -4.28
CA GLN A 102 -13.05 -4.90 -5.08
C GLN A 102 -13.53 -3.44 -5.04
N HIS A 103 -13.43 -2.80 -3.88
CA HIS A 103 -13.83 -1.41 -3.72
C HIS A 103 -12.93 -0.44 -4.48
N ILE A 104 -11.61 -0.64 -4.45
CA ILE A 104 -10.65 0.12 -5.27
C ILE A 104 -10.94 -0.10 -6.76
N GLU A 105 -11.20 -1.34 -7.17
CA GLU A 105 -11.50 -1.67 -8.57
C GLU A 105 -12.80 -1.02 -9.07
N ASN A 106 -13.84 -0.98 -8.24
CA ASN A 106 -15.09 -0.29 -8.54
C ASN A 106 -14.85 1.22 -8.75
N LEU A 107 -14.18 1.86 -7.80
CA LEU A 107 -13.84 3.28 -7.89
C LEU A 107 -12.95 3.60 -9.09
N HIS A 108 -11.98 2.75 -9.38
CA HIS A 108 -11.12 2.89 -10.55
C HIS A 108 -11.95 2.97 -11.84
N ARG A 109 -12.89 2.03 -12.05
CA ARG A 109 -13.77 2.03 -13.22
C ARG A 109 -14.69 3.25 -13.27
N GLU A 110 -15.26 3.63 -12.13
CA GLU A 110 -16.14 4.81 -12.03
C GLU A 110 -15.39 6.10 -12.39
N GLN A 111 -14.20 6.30 -11.82
CA GLN A 111 -13.37 7.47 -12.05
C GLN A 111 -12.87 7.54 -13.50
N GLN A 112 -12.48 6.41 -14.10
CA GLN A 112 -12.08 6.38 -15.51
C GLN A 112 -13.23 6.72 -16.47
N SER A 113 -14.46 6.29 -16.14
CA SER A 113 -15.63 6.53 -16.97
C SER A 113 -16.17 7.96 -16.92
N THR A 114 -15.88 8.70 -15.84
CA THR A 114 -16.46 10.02 -15.56
C THR A 114 -15.47 11.17 -15.79
N ASP A 115 -14.17 10.91 -15.71
CA ASP A 115 -13.14 11.94 -15.87
C ASP A 115 -12.65 12.04 -17.32
N THR A 116 -12.77 13.22 -17.93
CA THR A 116 -12.29 13.49 -19.29
C THR A 116 -10.76 13.57 -19.38
N THR A 117 -10.08 13.66 -18.22
CA THR A 117 -8.63 13.62 -18.08
C THR A 117 -8.08 12.23 -17.70
N SER A 118 -8.92 11.19 -17.65
CA SER A 118 -8.58 9.83 -17.17
C SER A 118 -7.44 9.12 -17.91
N GLY A 119 -6.97 9.64 -19.05
CA GLY A 119 -5.87 9.07 -19.83
C GLY A 119 -4.51 9.78 -19.71
N THR A 120 -4.41 10.90 -18.99
CA THR A 120 -3.14 11.63 -18.91
C THR A 120 -2.24 11.07 -17.82
N PRO A 121 -0.95 10.78 -18.11
CA PRO A 121 -0.01 10.37 -17.08
C PRO A 121 0.13 11.42 -15.98
N PHE A 122 0.24 10.96 -14.73
CA PHE A 122 0.36 11.81 -13.55
C PHE A 122 1.43 11.27 -12.60
N GLN A 123 1.86 12.10 -11.65
CA GLN A 123 2.84 11.71 -10.64
C GLN A 123 2.19 11.51 -9.28
N VAL A 124 2.67 10.48 -8.57
CA VAL A 124 2.36 10.26 -7.16
C VAL A 124 3.65 10.00 -6.38
N PHE A 125 3.58 10.27 -5.09
CA PHE A 125 4.71 10.27 -4.19
C PHE A 125 4.46 9.35 -3.01
N ARG A 126 5.51 8.70 -2.52
CA ARG A 126 5.45 7.93 -1.29
C ARG A 126 6.74 8.08 -0.51
N GLY A 127 6.65 8.66 0.69
CA GLY A 127 7.76 8.71 1.62
C GLY A 127 7.77 7.51 2.56
N GLN A 128 8.95 7.01 2.93
CA GLN A 128 9.10 5.93 3.90
C GLN A 128 10.53 5.72 4.40
N SER A 129 10.66 4.93 5.47
CA SER A 129 11.92 4.33 5.91
C SER A 129 12.25 3.06 5.12
N LEU A 130 13.50 2.90 4.72
CA LEU A 130 14.04 1.68 4.13
C LEU A 130 15.34 1.27 4.85
N SER A 131 15.48 0.00 5.23
CA SER A 131 16.72 -0.48 5.87
C SER A 131 17.92 -0.27 4.92
N ILE A 132 19.09 0.01 5.49
CA ILE A 132 20.32 0.19 4.69
C ILE A 132 20.58 -1.05 3.83
N GLU A 133 20.34 -2.25 4.35
CA GLU A 133 20.49 -3.50 3.59
C GLU A 133 19.60 -3.52 2.33
N ASN A 134 18.30 -3.21 2.48
CA ASN A 134 17.39 -3.22 1.33
C ASN A 134 17.67 -2.05 0.38
N PHE A 135 18.17 -0.93 0.90
CA PHE A 135 18.59 0.20 0.08
C PHE A 135 19.79 -0.13 -0.80
N GLU A 136 20.81 -0.80 -0.25
CA GLU A 136 21.98 -1.24 -1.04
C GLU A 136 21.60 -2.29 -2.08
N LYS A 137 20.66 -3.19 -1.76
CA LYS A 137 20.07 -4.10 -2.77
C LYS A 137 19.39 -3.31 -3.89
N MET A 138 18.55 -2.33 -3.56
CA MET A 138 17.86 -1.48 -4.55
C MET A 138 18.83 -0.75 -5.48
N LYS A 139 19.95 -0.23 -4.96
CA LYS A 139 20.98 0.42 -5.79
C LYS A 139 21.59 -0.54 -6.81
N GLN A 140 21.86 -1.77 -6.41
CA GLN A 140 22.45 -2.79 -7.27
C GLN A 140 21.46 -3.27 -8.35
N THR A 141 20.17 -3.05 -8.15
CA THR A 141 19.10 -3.47 -9.06
C THR A 141 18.48 -2.32 -9.84
N LYS A 142 19.16 -1.16 -9.90
CA LYS A 142 18.78 -0.05 -10.77
C LYS A 142 18.61 -0.53 -12.21
N GLY A 143 17.52 -0.10 -12.86
CA GLY A 143 17.07 -0.58 -14.17
C GLY A 143 16.26 -1.88 -14.12
N GLY A 144 16.27 -2.59 -12.98
CA GLY A 144 15.47 -3.78 -12.71
C GLY A 144 14.05 -3.45 -12.26
N LEU A 145 13.34 -4.50 -11.82
CA LEU A 145 11.97 -4.41 -11.31
C LEU A 145 11.93 -4.43 -9.78
N MET A 146 10.91 -3.78 -9.25
CA MET A 146 10.55 -3.69 -7.85
C MET A 146 9.04 -3.88 -7.73
N SER A 147 8.58 -4.67 -6.76
CA SER A 147 7.15 -4.88 -6.50
C SER A 147 6.72 -4.36 -5.13
N PHE A 148 5.46 -3.95 -5.02
CA PHE A 148 4.76 -3.74 -3.75
C PHE A 148 3.66 -4.80 -3.60
N ASN A 149 3.86 -5.75 -2.70
CA ASN A 149 2.90 -6.83 -2.45
C ASN A 149 1.71 -6.38 -1.58
N ASN A 150 1.86 -5.23 -0.93
CA ASN A 150 0.84 -4.61 -0.09
C ASN A 150 -0.04 -3.65 -0.90
N PHE A 151 -1.16 -3.22 -0.32
CA PHE A 151 -1.86 -2.03 -0.81
C PHE A 151 -0.92 -0.83 -0.72
N LEU A 152 -0.90 -0.01 -1.75
CA LEU A 152 0.10 1.03 -1.91
C LEU A 152 -0.57 2.41 -1.84
N SER A 153 -0.53 3.01 -0.65
CA SER A 153 -0.90 4.41 -0.43
C SER A 153 0.17 5.34 -0.97
N THR A 154 -0.25 6.32 -1.77
CA THR A 154 0.59 7.36 -2.35
C THR A 154 -0.15 8.69 -2.26
N SER A 155 0.56 9.82 -2.39
CA SER A 155 -0.05 11.15 -2.38
C SER A 155 0.29 11.89 -3.68
N ARG A 156 -0.62 12.73 -4.18
CA ARG A 156 -0.27 13.71 -5.23
C ARG A 156 0.59 14.86 -4.70
N ASP A 157 0.64 15.07 -3.40
CA ASP A 157 1.49 16.08 -2.77
C ASP A 157 2.88 15.52 -2.44
N ARG A 158 3.87 15.99 -3.22
CA ARG A 158 5.29 15.66 -3.01
C ARG A 158 5.78 16.09 -1.63
N ASN A 159 5.42 17.30 -1.19
CA ASN A 159 5.90 17.87 0.07
C ASN A 159 5.30 17.11 1.25
N PHE A 160 4.02 16.74 1.17
CA PHE A 160 3.41 15.86 2.17
C PHE A 160 4.18 14.55 2.32
N SER A 161 4.44 13.84 1.21
CA SER A 161 5.20 12.59 1.24
C SER A 161 6.63 12.75 1.77
N LEU A 162 7.31 13.84 1.39
CA LEU A 162 8.68 14.12 1.80
C LEU A 162 8.78 14.49 3.28
N GLU A 163 8.00 15.47 3.73
CA GLU A 163 8.13 16.07 5.07
C GLU A 163 7.51 15.20 6.17
N ILE A 164 6.42 14.49 5.87
CA ILE A 164 5.70 13.70 6.87
C ILE A 164 6.30 12.30 7.03
N PHE A 165 6.85 11.73 5.96
CA PHE A 165 7.31 10.33 5.98
C PHE A 165 8.79 10.13 5.66
N ALA A 166 9.30 10.64 4.53
CA ALA A 166 10.67 10.35 4.09
C ALA A 166 11.74 11.02 4.97
N ARG A 167 11.59 12.33 5.23
CA ARG A 167 12.56 13.10 6.03
C ARG A 167 12.61 12.63 7.49
N PRO A 168 11.49 12.44 8.21
CA PRO A 168 11.53 11.90 9.57
C PRO A 168 12.17 10.51 9.65
N ALA A 169 11.90 9.64 8.67
CA ALA A 169 12.55 8.33 8.57
C ALA A 169 14.08 8.43 8.49
N ALA A 170 14.61 9.40 7.75
CA ALA A 170 16.06 9.65 7.64
C ALA A 170 16.68 10.26 8.91
N LEU A 171 15.89 10.69 9.89
CA LEU A 171 16.37 11.33 11.13
C LEU A 171 16.25 10.42 12.35
N ILE A 172 15.24 9.56 12.41
CA ILE A 172 14.90 8.77 13.62
C ILE A 172 15.80 7.54 13.80
N ASP A 173 16.01 6.76 12.73
CA ASP A 173 16.67 5.45 12.83
C ASP A 173 17.94 5.44 11.99
N SER A 174 19.10 5.29 12.63
CA SER A 174 20.42 5.26 11.97
C SER A 174 20.65 4.01 11.13
N SER A 175 19.84 2.96 11.30
CA SER A 175 19.91 1.71 10.52
C SER A 175 19.08 1.71 9.23
N SER A 176 18.39 2.82 8.95
CA SER A 176 17.60 3.02 7.73
C SER A 176 17.95 4.32 7.01
N VAL A 177 17.39 4.50 5.82
CA VAL A 177 17.42 5.72 5.03
C VAL A 177 15.99 6.19 4.79
N GLY A 178 15.81 7.50 4.60
CA GLY A 178 14.56 8.06 4.11
C GLY A 178 14.51 7.97 2.60
N ILE A 179 13.44 7.39 2.08
CA ILE A 179 13.17 7.27 0.64
C ILE A 179 11.93 8.07 0.30
N LEU A 180 12.02 8.92 -0.71
CA LEU A 180 10.89 9.45 -1.45
C LEU A 180 10.80 8.72 -2.79
N PHE A 181 9.81 7.85 -2.93
CA PHE A 181 9.46 7.32 -4.25
C PHE A 181 8.70 8.36 -5.05
N VAL A 182 9.11 8.56 -6.29
CA VAL A 182 8.42 9.38 -7.29
C VAL A 182 7.95 8.43 -8.38
N MET A 183 6.64 8.24 -8.49
CA MET A 183 6.03 7.27 -9.38
C MET A 183 5.29 7.98 -10.50
N VAL A 184 5.64 7.70 -11.75
CA VAL A 184 4.87 8.14 -12.92
C VAL A 184 3.85 7.06 -13.26
N ILE A 185 2.58 7.44 -13.25
CA ILE A 185 1.43 6.56 -13.46
C ILE A 185 0.82 6.91 -14.80
N ASP A 186 0.81 5.94 -15.71
CA ASP A 186 0.06 6.00 -16.96
C ASP A 186 -1.24 5.21 -16.77
N PRO A 187 -2.42 5.86 -16.71
CA PRO A 187 -3.70 5.19 -16.55
C PRO A 187 -3.96 4.12 -17.61
N MET A 188 -3.51 4.34 -18.85
CA MET A 188 -3.73 3.39 -19.95
C MET A 188 -2.92 2.11 -19.74
N LEU A 189 -1.73 2.22 -19.14
CA LEU A 189 -0.94 1.05 -18.76
C LEU A 189 -1.63 0.29 -17.62
N CYS A 190 -2.16 0.99 -16.61
CA CYS A 190 -2.89 0.38 -15.49
C CYS A 190 -4.07 -0.48 -15.94
N GLU A 191 -4.80 -0.05 -16.98
CA GLU A 191 -5.89 -0.84 -17.57
C GLU A 191 -5.39 -2.16 -18.17
N THR A 192 -4.26 -2.12 -18.89
CA THR A 192 -3.71 -3.32 -19.53
C THR A 192 -2.99 -4.26 -18.57
N SER A 193 -2.47 -3.76 -17.45
CA SER A 193 -1.74 -4.52 -16.44
C SER A 193 -2.61 -4.95 -15.24
N SER A 194 -3.92 -4.73 -15.31
CA SER A 194 -4.88 -5.02 -14.22
C SER A 194 -4.42 -4.45 -12.87
N THR A 195 -3.93 -3.21 -12.88
CA THR A 195 -3.45 -2.49 -11.70
C THR A 195 -4.47 -1.41 -11.29
N PRO A 196 -5.55 -1.77 -10.60
CA PRO A 196 -6.56 -0.79 -10.21
C PRO A 196 -6.00 0.14 -9.12
N PHE A 197 -6.36 1.42 -9.26
CA PHE A 197 -6.08 2.48 -8.31
C PHE A 197 -7.26 3.41 -8.21
N ALA A 198 -7.43 4.07 -7.07
CA ALA A 198 -8.49 5.04 -6.87
C ALA A 198 -7.95 6.31 -6.22
N ASP A 199 -8.49 7.45 -6.63
CA ASP A 199 -8.49 8.66 -5.81
C ASP A 199 -9.47 8.46 -4.66
N VAL A 200 -8.97 8.52 -3.43
CA VAL A 200 -9.76 8.13 -2.24
C VAL A 200 -10.21 9.31 -1.39
N GLN A 201 -10.05 10.55 -1.86
CA GLN A 201 -10.36 11.75 -1.08
C GLN A 201 -11.81 11.80 -0.56
N GLN A 202 -12.76 11.18 -1.27
CA GLN A 202 -14.18 11.17 -0.88
C GLN A 202 -14.56 10.02 0.05
N GLU A 203 -13.63 9.11 0.34
CA GLU A 203 -13.89 7.89 1.10
C GLU A 203 -12.91 7.64 2.26
N SER A 204 -11.72 8.22 2.17
CA SER A 204 -10.70 8.07 3.18
C SER A 204 -11.15 8.69 4.50
N PHE A 205 -10.59 8.18 5.59
CA PHE A 205 -10.79 8.76 6.92
C PHE A 205 -10.26 10.20 7.01
N PHE A 206 -9.21 10.51 6.25
CA PHE A 206 -8.55 11.82 6.23
C PHE A 206 -9.12 12.77 5.16
N GLU A 207 -10.13 12.33 4.42
CA GLU A 207 -10.79 13.09 3.37
C GLU A 207 -9.76 13.65 2.35
N ASP A 208 -9.80 14.95 2.08
CA ASP A 208 -8.99 15.65 1.08
C ASP A 208 -7.57 16.04 1.55
N GLN A 209 -7.23 15.77 2.81
CA GLN A 209 -5.98 16.28 3.42
C GLN A 209 -4.70 15.68 2.82
N GLU A 210 -4.74 14.42 2.40
CA GLU A 210 -3.53 13.70 1.94
C GLU A 210 -3.43 13.61 0.41
N GLN A 211 -4.47 14.00 -0.33
CA GLN A 211 -4.57 13.80 -1.78
C GLN A 211 -4.18 12.37 -2.20
N GLU A 212 -4.70 11.39 -1.46
CA GLU A 212 -4.24 10.00 -1.54
C GLU A 212 -4.73 9.32 -2.83
N ILE A 213 -3.81 8.68 -3.53
CA ILE A 213 -4.08 7.68 -4.56
C ILE A 213 -3.71 6.31 -3.99
N LEU A 214 -4.72 5.45 -3.85
CA LEU A 214 -4.57 4.12 -3.29
C LEU A 214 -4.56 3.08 -4.41
N PHE A 215 -3.46 2.35 -4.51
CA PHE A 215 -3.32 1.23 -5.43
C PHE A 215 -3.66 -0.08 -4.72
N SER A 216 -4.20 -1.02 -5.50
CA SER A 216 -4.34 -2.38 -5.02
C SER A 216 -2.98 -3.08 -4.81
N THR A 217 -3.03 -4.30 -4.30
CA THR A 217 -1.83 -5.11 -4.06
C THR A 217 -1.18 -5.58 -5.36
N HIS A 218 0.12 -5.89 -5.27
CA HIS A 218 0.92 -6.50 -6.33
C HIS A 218 1.24 -5.57 -7.51
N THR A 219 1.52 -4.30 -7.22
CA THR A 219 2.01 -3.36 -8.23
C THR A 219 3.50 -3.58 -8.52
N ILE A 220 3.89 -3.44 -9.78
CA ILE A 220 5.27 -3.63 -10.24
C ILE A 220 5.75 -2.34 -10.90
N PHE A 221 6.95 -1.92 -10.54
CA PHE A 221 7.61 -0.75 -11.06
C PHE A 221 9.03 -1.09 -11.53
N ARG A 222 9.51 -0.37 -12.53
CA ARG A 222 10.92 -0.29 -12.89
C ARG A 222 11.60 0.77 -12.05
N ILE A 223 12.81 0.46 -11.59
CA ILE A 223 13.68 1.42 -10.89
C ILE A 223 14.47 2.21 -11.94
N ASP A 224 14.18 3.50 -12.10
CA ASP A 224 14.81 4.33 -13.13
C ASP A 224 16.04 5.05 -12.58
N GLN A 225 15.83 6.00 -11.68
CA GLN A 225 16.89 6.81 -11.07
C GLN A 225 16.85 6.69 -9.55
N ILE A 226 18.04 6.82 -8.94
CA ILE A 226 18.21 6.87 -7.49
C ILE A 226 19.15 8.05 -7.24
N GLU A 227 18.64 9.08 -6.60
CA GLU A 227 19.32 10.36 -6.42
C GLU A 227 19.31 10.77 -4.95
N HIS A 228 20.37 11.48 -4.55
CA HIS A 228 20.44 12.03 -3.21
C HIS A 228 19.59 13.30 -3.12
N ILE A 229 18.79 13.42 -2.05
CA ILE A 229 18.08 14.67 -1.76
C ILE A 229 18.94 15.45 -0.78
N HIS A 230 19.38 16.64 -1.19
CA HIS A 230 20.11 17.55 -0.32
C HIS A 230 19.23 17.98 0.86
N ASP A 231 19.75 17.79 2.08
CA ASP A 231 19.09 18.14 3.33
C ASP A 231 20.15 18.60 4.33
N ASP A 232 19.93 19.76 4.96
CA ASP A 232 20.89 20.39 5.88
C ASP A 232 21.13 19.57 7.16
N HIS A 233 20.22 18.65 7.49
CA HIS A 233 20.21 17.88 8.73
C HIS A 233 20.61 16.41 8.54
N THR A 234 20.56 15.87 7.32
CA THR A 234 20.89 14.46 7.06
C THR A 234 21.40 14.20 5.65
N ASN A 235 22.37 13.29 5.54
CA ASN A 235 22.84 12.78 4.24
C ASN A 235 22.16 11.46 3.85
N ARG A 236 21.09 11.05 4.56
CA ARG A 236 20.43 9.74 4.40
C ARG A 236 19.05 9.83 3.74
N LEU A 237 18.82 10.88 2.96
CA LEU A 237 17.57 11.12 2.26
C LEU A 237 17.77 10.95 0.75
N TRP A 238 16.90 10.17 0.12
CA TRP A 238 17.05 9.77 -1.28
C TRP A 238 15.72 9.83 -2.03
N GLN A 239 15.79 10.21 -3.29
CA GLN A 239 14.71 10.09 -4.26
C GLN A 239 14.92 8.82 -5.08
N VAL A 240 13.84 8.10 -5.35
CA VAL A 240 13.84 6.94 -6.24
C VAL A 240 12.72 7.11 -7.24
N ASP A 241 13.09 7.26 -8.51
CA ASP A 241 12.15 7.41 -9.60
C ASP A 241 11.73 6.03 -10.09
N LEU A 242 10.42 5.83 -10.15
CA LEU A 242 9.77 4.57 -10.49
C LEU A 242 8.79 4.79 -11.66
N THR A 243 8.84 3.89 -12.64
CA THR A 243 7.86 3.84 -13.73
C THR A 243 7.05 2.55 -13.61
N LEU A 244 5.72 2.66 -13.63
CA LEU A 244 4.83 1.49 -13.62
C LEU A 244 5.09 0.63 -14.87
N THR A 245 5.07 -0.71 -14.73
CA THR A 245 5.34 -1.65 -15.83
C THR A 245 4.25 -2.68 -16.00
#